data_AF-A0A9E3TVD9-F1
#
_entry.id   AF-A0A9E3TVD9-F1
#
_cell.length_a   1.000
_cell.length_b   1.000
_cell.length_c   1.000
_cell.angle_alpha   90.00
_cell.angle_beta   90.00
_cell.angle_gamma   90.00
#
_symmetry.space_group_name_H-M   'P 1'
#
loop_
_entity.id
_entity.type
_entity.pdbx_description
1 polymer ?
#
loop_
_entity_poly.entity_id
_entity_poly.type
_entity_poly.pdbx_seq_one_letter_code
_entity_poly.pdbx_strand_id
1 'polypeptide(L)'
;MIKHRLTLLTLTASALIGGCSEDQRLARMAQDSVEQQKSQNQEMTRLNREVAEGVKRLVESENEARQELTSLQRAIQGQQSDTSRQRDQLEMDRKQLAGERYRESLLAPIVSHVGLLVVCALPLVLAGYLLHVWRCESQDDVAIGELLIEELVSEHPLLLPQASTALALSHRTQDRQLEPDLDEPSDDDLE
;
A
#
# COMPACT_ATOMS: atom_id res chain seq x y z
N MET A 1 -50.14 -88.46 67.19
CA MET A 1 -49.20 -87.31 67.31
C MET A 1 -47.80 -87.67 67.83
N ILE A 2 -47.66 -88.56 68.83
CA ILE A 2 -46.34 -88.91 69.42
C ILE A 2 -45.37 -89.59 68.44
N LYS A 3 -45.86 -90.46 67.54
CA LYS A 3 -45.02 -91.15 66.54
C LYS A 3 -44.35 -90.18 65.55
N HIS A 4 -45.05 -89.12 65.12
CA HIS A 4 -44.47 -88.11 64.23
C HIS A 4 -43.42 -87.24 64.91
N ARG A 5 -43.57 -86.93 66.20
CA ARG A 5 -42.56 -86.16 66.95
C ARG A 5 -41.29 -86.99 67.19
N LEU A 6 -41.43 -88.30 67.41
CA LEU A 6 -40.29 -89.19 67.55
C LEU A 6 -39.52 -89.34 66.23
N THR A 7 -40.21 -89.47 65.10
CA THR A 7 -39.55 -89.54 63.78
C THR A 7 -38.89 -88.24 63.36
N LEU A 8 -39.48 -87.09 63.73
CA LEU A 8 -38.87 -85.78 63.46
C LEU A 8 -37.61 -85.59 64.30
N LEU A 9 -37.65 -86.01 65.57
CA LEU A 9 -36.52 -85.88 66.49
C LEU A 9 -35.36 -86.81 66.12
N THR A 10 -35.64 -88.03 65.67
CA THR A 10 -34.60 -88.94 65.15
C THR A 10 -34.00 -88.46 63.83
N LEU A 11 -34.80 -87.87 62.93
CA LEU A 11 -34.31 -87.29 61.67
C LEU A 11 -33.43 -86.05 61.89
N THR A 12 -33.79 -85.18 62.85
CA THR A 12 -32.94 -84.04 63.23
C THR A 12 -31.67 -84.47 63.95
N ALA A 13 -31.75 -85.50 64.80
CA ALA A 13 -30.58 -86.03 65.51
C ALA A 13 -29.58 -86.70 64.56
N SER A 14 -30.04 -87.43 63.54
CA SER A 14 -29.16 -88.01 62.52
C SER A 14 -28.53 -86.96 61.60
N ALA A 15 -29.24 -85.87 61.30
CA ALA A 15 -28.69 -84.74 60.54
C ALA A 15 -27.60 -83.97 61.32
N LEU A 16 -27.77 -83.80 62.63
CA LEU A 16 -26.79 -83.12 63.50
C LEU A 16 -25.50 -83.94 63.71
N ILE A 17 -25.59 -85.27 63.79
CA ILE A 17 -24.40 -86.14 63.98
C ILE A 17 -23.62 -86.31 62.66
N GLY A 18 -24.28 -86.25 61.49
CA GLY A 18 -23.62 -86.25 60.19
C GLY A 18 -22.85 -84.96 59.89
N GLY A 19 -23.39 -83.80 60.29
CA GLY A 19 -22.84 -82.48 59.99
C GLY A 19 -21.53 -82.12 60.72
N CYS A 20 -21.26 -82.68 61.91
CA CYS A 20 -20.03 -82.38 62.65
C CYS A 20 -18.74 -82.87 61.96
N SER A 21 -18.82 -83.89 61.11
CA SER A 21 -17.68 -84.33 60.28
C SER A 21 -17.45 -83.42 59.06
N GLU A 22 -18.49 -82.68 58.67
CA GLU A 22 -18.52 -81.84 57.48
C GLU A 22 -17.95 -80.44 57.77
N ASP A 23 -18.23 -79.89 58.96
CA ASP A 23 -17.65 -78.62 59.45
C ASP A 23 -16.13 -78.67 59.55
N GLN A 24 -15.57 -79.81 59.97
CA GLN A 24 -14.11 -79.95 60.09
C GLN A 24 -13.42 -80.10 58.71
N ARG A 25 -14.15 -80.63 57.71
CA ARG A 25 -13.72 -80.62 56.30
C ARG A 25 -13.80 -79.22 55.71
N LEU A 26 -14.89 -78.48 55.98
CA LEU A 26 -15.08 -77.11 55.51
C LEU A 26 -14.06 -76.15 56.12
N ALA A 27 -13.75 -76.27 57.41
CA ALA A 27 -12.72 -75.48 58.08
C ALA A 27 -11.31 -75.76 57.53
N ARG A 28 -10.98 -77.03 57.25
CA ARG A 28 -9.73 -77.38 56.56
C ARG A 28 -9.67 -76.86 55.14
N MET A 29 -10.76 -76.99 54.38
CA MET A 29 -10.83 -76.51 53.00
C MET A 29 -10.71 -74.98 52.94
N ALA A 30 -11.29 -74.26 53.91
CA ALA A 30 -11.12 -72.82 54.07
C ALA A 30 -9.67 -72.45 54.44
N GLN A 31 -9.01 -73.20 55.33
CA GLN A 31 -7.58 -72.99 55.63
C GLN A 31 -6.68 -73.24 54.42
N ASP A 32 -6.90 -74.34 53.68
CA ASP A 32 -6.16 -74.65 52.45
C ASP A 32 -6.39 -73.57 51.37
N SER A 33 -7.62 -73.05 51.27
CA SER A 33 -7.97 -71.95 50.35
C SER A 33 -7.26 -70.65 50.70
N VAL A 34 -7.16 -70.31 51.99
CA VAL A 34 -6.48 -69.10 52.47
C VAL A 34 -4.97 -69.19 52.27
N GLU A 35 -4.38 -70.38 52.48
CA GLU A 35 -2.96 -70.63 52.24
C GLU A 35 -2.63 -70.49 50.74
N GLN A 36 -3.48 -71.04 49.86
CA GLN A 36 -3.37 -70.84 48.40
C GLN A 36 -3.64 -69.39 47.97
N GLN A 37 -4.54 -68.67 48.64
CA GLN A 37 -4.80 -67.26 48.35
C GLN A 37 -3.62 -66.37 48.70
N LYS A 38 -2.85 -66.69 49.75
CA LYS A 38 -1.65 -65.92 50.10
C LYS A 38 -0.62 -65.92 48.98
N SER A 39 -0.34 -67.07 48.38
CA SER A 39 0.64 -67.16 47.29
C SER A 39 0.14 -66.46 46.02
N GLN A 40 -1.14 -66.63 45.67
CA GLN A 40 -1.74 -65.92 44.52
C GLN A 40 -1.77 -64.40 44.72
N ASN A 41 -2.04 -63.94 45.95
CA ASN A 41 -2.09 -62.52 46.25
C ASN A 41 -0.70 -61.87 46.22
N GLN A 42 0.35 -62.62 46.56
CA GLN A 42 1.74 -62.17 46.38
C GLN A 42 2.10 -62.01 44.90
N GLU A 43 1.72 -62.97 44.06
CA GLU A 43 1.96 -62.92 42.61
C GLU A 43 1.14 -61.79 41.96
N MET A 44 -0.13 -61.63 42.34
CA MET A 44 -0.97 -60.50 41.92
C MET A 44 -0.35 -59.16 42.33
N THR A 45 0.16 -59.04 43.56
CA THR A 45 0.81 -57.82 44.04
C THR A 45 2.06 -57.49 43.22
N ARG A 46 2.85 -58.51 42.86
CA ARG A 46 4.03 -58.35 42.00
C ARG A 46 3.64 -57.87 40.61
N LEU A 47 2.65 -58.50 39.98
CA LEU A 47 2.17 -58.09 38.65
C LEU A 47 1.60 -56.67 38.66
N ASN A 48 0.78 -56.33 39.66
CA ASN A 48 0.25 -54.98 39.80
C ASN A 48 1.37 -53.94 39.97
N ARG A 49 2.44 -54.29 40.69
CA ARG A 49 3.60 -53.42 40.84
C ARG A 49 4.33 -53.23 39.52
N GLU A 50 4.54 -54.30 38.76
CA GLU A 50 5.18 -54.25 37.45
C GLU A 50 4.36 -53.44 36.43
N VAL A 51 3.03 -53.61 36.43
CA VAL A 51 2.10 -52.81 35.60
C VAL A 51 2.12 -51.35 36.04
N ALA A 52 2.09 -51.06 37.35
CA ALA A 52 2.16 -49.69 37.84
C ALA A 52 3.48 -49.01 37.49
N GLU A 53 4.61 -49.73 37.59
CA GLU A 53 5.92 -49.24 37.16
C GLU A 53 5.97 -49.03 35.64
N GLY A 54 5.38 -49.91 34.84
CA GLY A 54 5.25 -49.78 33.39
C GLY A 54 4.40 -48.56 32.99
N VAL A 55 3.22 -48.40 33.60
CA VAL A 55 2.35 -47.23 33.38
C VAL A 55 3.04 -45.96 33.80
N LYS A 56 3.76 -45.95 34.94
CA LYS A 56 4.50 -44.76 35.38
C LYS A 56 5.52 -44.31 34.34
N ARG A 57 6.31 -45.24 33.79
CA ARG A 57 7.30 -44.92 32.74
C ARG A 57 6.62 -44.42 31.46
N LEU A 58 5.50 -45.02 31.07
CA LEU A 58 4.76 -44.59 29.88
C LEU A 58 4.16 -43.19 30.05
N VAL A 59 3.60 -42.88 31.22
CA VAL A 59 3.06 -41.54 31.52
C VAL A 59 4.16 -40.50 31.57
N GLU A 60 5.33 -40.85 32.10
CA GLU A 60 6.50 -39.97 32.09
C GLU A 60 6.93 -39.64 30.66
N SER A 61 7.07 -40.65 29.79
CA SER A 61 7.39 -40.42 28.38
C SER A 61 6.28 -39.69 27.61
N GLU A 62 5.01 -39.95 27.93
CA GLU A 62 3.88 -39.24 27.32
C GLU A 62 3.85 -37.77 27.74
N ASN A 63 4.15 -37.46 29.00
CA ASN A 63 4.24 -36.08 29.49
C ASN A 63 5.37 -35.31 28.80
N GLU A 64 6.53 -35.93 28.62
CA GLU A 64 7.64 -35.34 27.86
C GLU A 64 7.23 -35.05 26.41
N ALA A 65 6.61 -36.01 25.73
CA ALA A 65 6.13 -35.84 24.36
C ALA A 65 5.06 -34.75 24.25
N ARG A 66 4.12 -34.68 25.20
CA ARG A 66 3.11 -33.60 25.25
C ARG A 66 3.77 -32.25 25.47
N GLN A 67 4.79 -32.17 26.31
CA GLN A 67 5.51 -30.93 26.56
C GLN A 67 6.24 -30.45 25.29
N GLU A 68 6.89 -31.35 24.56
CA GLU A 68 7.53 -31.06 23.27
C GLU A 68 6.51 -30.61 22.22
N LEU A 69 5.37 -31.30 22.09
CA LEU A 69 4.32 -30.89 21.16
C LEU A 69 3.79 -29.49 21.47
N THR A 70 3.58 -29.15 22.74
CA THR A 70 3.12 -27.81 23.10
C THR A 70 4.18 -26.73 22.85
N SER A 71 5.47 -27.05 22.93
CA SER A 71 6.54 -26.10 22.63
C SER A 71 6.67 -25.87 21.12
N LEU A 72 6.60 -26.94 20.31
CA LEU A 72 6.57 -26.86 18.86
C LEU A 72 5.34 -26.08 18.36
N GLN A 73 4.16 -26.34 18.92
CA GLN A 73 2.94 -25.61 18.55
C GLN A 73 3.08 -24.10 18.84
N ARG A 74 3.66 -23.74 19.98
CA ARG A 74 3.96 -22.33 20.31
C ARG A 74 4.97 -21.71 19.34
N ALA A 75 6.01 -22.46 18.94
CA ALA A 75 6.99 -22.00 17.97
C ALA A 75 6.36 -21.76 16.59
N ILE A 76 5.52 -22.68 16.11
CA ILE A 76 4.80 -22.54 14.84
C ILE A 76 3.85 -21.33 14.87
N GLN A 77 3.10 -21.16 15.95
CA GLN A 77 2.21 -19.99 16.11
C GLN A 77 3.00 -18.68 16.10
N GLY A 78 4.17 -18.64 16.75
CA GLY A 78 5.09 -17.50 16.70
C GLY A 78 5.53 -17.20 15.27
N GLN A 79 6.05 -18.21 14.55
CA GLN A 79 6.51 -18.08 13.17
C GLN A 79 5.40 -17.62 12.21
N GLN A 80 4.18 -18.13 12.36
CA GLN A 80 3.05 -17.69 11.55
C GLN A 80 2.70 -16.22 11.79
N SER A 81 2.75 -15.76 13.04
CA SER A 81 2.50 -14.37 13.37
C SER A 81 3.55 -13.42 12.79
N ASP A 82 4.83 -13.81 12.85
CA ASP A 82 5.93 -13.03 12.28
C ASP A 82 5.87 -13.01 10.75
N THR A 83 5.58 -14.15 10.13
CA THR A 83 5.39 -14.25 8.67
C THR A 83 4.21 -13.39 8.21
N SER A 84 3.11 -13.37 8.97
CA SER A 84 1.95 -12.52 8.66
C SER A 84 2.32 -11.04 8.72
N ARG A 85 3.03 -10.60 9.77
CA ARG A 85 3.52 -9.22 9.89
C ARG A 85 4.45 -8.83 8.75
N GLN A 86 5.40 -9.69 8.39
CA GLN A 86 6.31 -9.45 7.26
C GLN A 86 5.55 -9.34 5.95
N ARG A 87 4.55 -10.19 5.72
CA ARG A 87 3.71 -10.13 4.52
C ARG A 87 2.91 -8.84 4.46
N ASP A 88 2.33 -8.41 5.58
CA ASP A 88 1.54 -7.18 5.65
C ASP A 88 2.43 -5.94 5.40
N GLN A 89 3.66 -5.94 5.93
CA GLN A 89 4.67 -4.90 5.62
C GLN A 89 5.00 -4.87 4.13
N LEU A 90 5.31 -6.02 3.53
CA LEU A 90 5.60 -6.09 2.09
C LEU A 90 4.42 -5.65 1.23
N GLU A 91 3.19 -5.95 1.66
CA GLU A 91 2.00 -5.52 0.94
C GLU A 91 1.76 -4.01 1.07
N MET A 92 2.05 -3.43 2.23
CA MET A 92 2.06 -1.97 2.41
C MET A 92 3.11 -1.32 1.50
N ASP A 93 4.34 -1.83 1.49
CA ASP A 93 5.43 -1.32 0.66
C ASP A 93 5.07 -1.42 -0.83
N ARG A 94 4.49 -2.54 -1.26
CA ARG A 94 4.01 -2.71 -2.64
C ARG A 94 2.93 -1.71 -3.00
N LYS A 95 1.99 -1.42 -2.09
CA LYS A 95 0.95 -0.41 -2.29
C LYS A 95 1.54 1.00 -2.38
N GLN A 96 2.53 1.32 -1.54
CA GLN A 96 3.23 2.60 -1.59
C GLN A 96 3.97 2.77 -2.92
N LEU A 97 4.73 1.75 -3.35
CA LEU A 97 5.49 1.79 -4.59
C LEU A 97 4.59 1.89 -5.83
N ALA A 98 3.43 1.24 -5.82
CA ALA A 98 2.43 1.40 -6.88
C ALA A 98 1.85 2.83 -6.90
N GLY A 99 1.61 3.43 -5.72
CA GLY A 99 1.15 4.81 -5.59
C GLY A 99 2.18 5.83 -6.07
N GLU A 100 3.46 5.65 -5.74
CA GLU A 100 4.55 6.53 -6.18
C GLU A 100 4.71 6.50 -7.71
N ARG A 101 4.79 5.30 -8.31
CA ARG A 101 4.89 5.16 -9.77
C ARG A 101 3.69 5.74 -10.52
N TYR A 102 2.49 5.63 -9.95
CA TYR A 102 1.29 6.24 -10.54
C TYR A 102 1.40 7.77 -10.58
N ARG A 103 1.93 8.40 -9.53
CA ARG A 103 2.11 9.87 -9.47
C ARG A 103 3.24 10.35 -10.35
N GLU A 104 4.37 9.65 -10.38
CA GLU A 104 5.51 9.98 -11.25
C GLU A 104 5.17 9.85 -12.74
N SER A 105 4.45 8.77 -13.13
CA SER A 105 4.06 8.55 -14.52
C SER A 105 3.00 9.52 -15.03
N LEU A 106 2.21 10.16 -14.16
CA LEU A 106 1.23 11.17 -14.54
C LEU A 106 1.85 12.57 -14.65
N LEU A 107 2.82 12.91 -13.79
CA LEU A 107 3.45 14.23 -13.80
C LEU A 107 4.40 14.45 -14.98
N ALA A 108 5.16 13.43 -15.37
CA ALA A 108 6.14 13.52 -16.44
C ALA A 108 5.55 13.97 -17.80
N PRO A 109 4.46 13.38 -18.33
CA PRO A 109 3.89 13.80 -19.62
C PRO A 109 3.20 15.15 -19.53
N ILE A 110 2.49 15.46 -18.43
CA ILE A 110 1.74 16.72 -18.32
C ILE A 110 2.69 17.93 -18.34
N VAL A 111 3.81 17.89 -17.61
CA VAL A 111 4.79 18.98 -17.61
C VAL A 111 5.41 19.19 -18.99
N SER A 112 5.70 18.10 -19.72
CA SER A 112 6.24 18.17 -21.08
C SER A 112 5.25 18.82 -22.05
N HIS A 113 3.99 18.38 -22.04
CA HIS A 113 2.95 18.92 -22.92
C HIS A 113 2.62 20.39 -22.61
N VAL A 114 2.58 20.77 -21.32
CA VAL A 114 2.38 22.16 -20.91
C VAL A 114 3.54 23.04 -21.37
N GLY A 115 4.79 22.57 -21.23
CA GLY A 115 5.96 23.30 -21.72
C GLY A 115 5.91 23.56 -23.22
N LEU A 116 5.54 22.55 -24.02
CA LEU A 116 5.41 22.69 -25.47
C LEU A 116 4.26 23.62 -25.87
N LEU A 117 3.12 23.56 -25.16
CA LEU A 117 2.02 24.51 -25.34
C LEU A 117 2.46 25.94 -25.05
N VAL A 118 3.18 26.18 -23.95
CA VAL A 118 3.69 27.52 -23.61
C VAL A 118 4.67 28.01 -24.67
N VAL A 119 5.62 27.18 -25.11
CA VAL A 119 6.59 27.53 -26.16
C VAL A 119 5.90 27.87 -27.49
N CYS A 120 4.81 27.19 -27.85
CA CYS A 120 4.04 27.47 -29.06
C CYS A 120 3.09 28.67 -28.92
N ALA A 121 2.49 28.87 -27.74
CA ALA A 121 1.60 29.99 -27.48
C ALA A 121 2.36 31.33 -27.41
N LEU A 122 3.58 31.34 -26.90
CA LEU A 122 4.40 32.55 -26.75
C LEU A 122 4.61 33.33 -28.06
N PRO A 123 5.08 32.71 -29.17
CA PRO A 123 5.20 33.42 -30.45
C PRO A 123 3.84 33.81 -31.03
N LEU A 124 2.77 33.04 -30.78
CA LEU A 124 1.44 33.35 -31.28
C LEU A 124 0.84 34.57 -30.57
N VAL A 125 1.01 34.65 -29.24
CA VAL A 125 0.63 35.82 -28.43
C VAL A 125 1.43 37.05 -28.85
N LEU A 126 2.73 36.90 -29.10
CA LEU A 126 3.57 38.00 -29.56
C LEU A 126 3.12 38.52 -30.94
N ALA A 127 2.85 37.62 -31.89
CA ALA A 127 2.35 37.98 -33.22
C ALA A 127 0.96 38.63 -33.14
N GLY A 128 0.06 38.09 -32.31
CA GLY A 128 -1.26 38.66 -32.06
C GLY A 128 -1.18 40.05 -31.42
N TYR A 129 -0.26 40.25 -30.48
CA TYR A 129 -0.03 41.55 -29.84
C TYR A 129 0.48 42.59 -30.85
N LEU A 130 1.50 42.25 -31.66
CA LEU A 130 1.99 43.14 -32.71
C LEU A 130 0.88 43.51 -33.70
N LEU A 131 0.10 42.52 -34.15
CA LEU A 131 -1.00 42.77 -35.08
C LEU A 131 -2.11 43.62 -34.45
N HIS A 132 -2.39 43.44 -33.16
CA HIS A 132 -3.36 44.26 -32.43
C HIS A 132 -2.88 45.71 -32.33
N VAL A 133 -1.61 45.93 -31.97
CA VAL A 133 -1.01 47.28 -31.90
C VAL A 133 -1.03 47.95 -33.26
N TRP A 134 -0.61 47.25 -34.32
CA TRP A 134 -0.61 47.78 -35.69
C TRP A 134 -2.01 48.08 -36.20
N ARG A 135 -3.01 47.26 -35.85
CA ARG A 135 -4.39 47.49 -36.25
C ARG A 135 -5.01 48.68 -35.51
N CYS A 136 -4.68 48.87 -34.23
CA CYS A 136 -5.10 50.07 -33.49
C CYS A 136 -4.44 51.33 -34.08
N GLU A 137 -3.13 51.31 -34.33
CA GLU A 137 -2.42 52.47 -34.89
C GLU A 137 -2.88 52.79 -36.32
N SER A 138 -3.05 51.80 -37.19
CA SER A 138 -3.58 52.02 -38.53
C SER A 138 -5.03 52.47 -38.55
N GLN A 139 -5.86 52.05 -37.59
CA GLN A 139 -7.24 52.51 -37.48
C GLN A 139 -7.29 53.95 -36.99
N ASP A 140 -6.44 54.31 -36.03
CA ASP A 140 -6.28 55.68 -35.56
C ASP A 140 -5.77 56.59 -36.69
N ASP A 141 -4.77 56.17 -37.46
CA ASP A 141 -4.25 56.94 -38.61
C ASP A 141 -5.30 57.17 -39.70
N VAL A 142 -6.12 56.15 -40.01
CA VAL A 142 -7.22 56.27 -40.98
C VAL A 142 -8.33 57.17 -40.44
N ALA A 143 -8.71 57.03 -39.17
CA ALA A 143 -9.71 57.89 -38.53
C ALA A 143 -9.24 59.36 -38.42
N ILE A 144 -7.95 59.57 -38.11
CA ILE A 144 -7.31 60.89 -38.11
C ILE A 144 -7.27 61.46 -39.53
N GLY A 145 -6.96 60.64 -40.54
CA GLY A 145 -6.98 61.04 -41.94
C GLY A 145 -8.37 61.45 -42.42
N GLU A 146 -9.42 60.69 -42.06
CA GLU A 146 -10.81 61.05 -42.33
C GLU A 146 -11.20 62.35 -41.62
N LEU A 147 -10.82 62.52 -40.35
CA LEU A 147 -11.05 63.76 -39.60
C LEU A 147 -10.33 64.97 -40.24
N LEU A 148 -9.08 64.79 -40.72
CA LEU A 148 -8.35 65.84 -41.43
C LEU A 148 -8.97 66.17 -42.79
N ILE A 149 -9.46 65.17 -43.53
CA ILE A 149 -10.14 65.39 -44.81
C ILE A 149 -11.47 66.13 -44.58
N GLU A 150 -12.21 65.76 -43.54
CA GLU A 150 -13.46 66.43 -43.15
C GLU A 150 -13.21 67.88 -42.74
N GLU A 151 -12.15 68.16 -41.98
CA GLU A 151 -11.72 69.53 -41.65
C GLU A 151 -11.22 70.31 -42.87
N LEU A 152 -10.52 69.67 -43.82
CA LEU A 152 -9.99 70.34 -45.02
C LEU A 152 -11.10 70.70 -46.03
N VAL A 153 -12.20 69.93 -46.05
CA VAL A 153 -13.37 70.16 -46.90
C VAL A 153 -14.40 71.08 -46.23
N SER A 154 -14.35 71.23 -44.91
CA SER A 154 -15.25 72.10 -44.15
C SER A 154 -15.03 73.58 -44.47
N GLU A 155 -16.13 74.35 -44.58
CA GLU A 155 -16.10 75.79 -44.88
C GLU A 155 -15.45 76.63 -43.76
N HIS A 156 -15.25 76.05 -42.56
CA HIS A 156 -14.63 76.70 -41.40
C HIS A 156 -13.66 75.74 -40.68
N PRO A 157 -12.40 75.61 -41.13
CA PRO A 157 -11.41 74.79 -40.45
C PRO A 157 -11.00 75.44 -39.13
N LEU A 158 -11.22 74.74 -38.00
CA LEU A 158 -10.89 75.21 -36.66
C LEU A 158 -9.51 74.72 -36.19
N LEU A 159 -9.01 73.63 -36.79
CA LEU A 159 -7.80 72.93 -36.36
C LEU A 159 -6.54 73.27 -37.17
N LEU A 160 -6.67 73.90 -38.34
CA LEU A 160 -5.53 74.34 -39.13
C LEU A 160 -5.18 75.80 -38.78
N PRO A 161 -3.90 76.14 -38.53
CA PRO A 161 -3.50 77.54 -38.43
C PRO A 161 -3.85 78.22 -39.76
N GLN A 162 -4.70 79.26 -39.71
CA GLN A 162 -5.05 80.05 -40.89
C GLN A 162 -3.76 80.53 -41.54
N ALA A 163 -3.40 79.87 -42.65
CA ALA A 163 -2.20 80.17 -43.40
C ALA A 163 -2.34 81.61 -43.87
N SER A 164 -1.63 82.51 -43.20
CA SER A 164 -1.41 83.87 -43.65
C SER A 164 -0.64 83.79 -44.96
N THR A 165 -1.38 83.73 -46.06
CA THR A 165 -0.90 83.84 -47.44
C THR A 165 -0.34 85.24 -47.66
N ALA A 166 0.81 85.52 -47.06
CA ALA A 166 1.49 86.80 -47.19
C ALA A 166 3.02 86.70 -47.13
N LEU A 167 3.64 85.52 -46.96
CA LEU A 167 5.08 85.47 -46.70
C LEU A 167 5.82 84.39 -47.52
N ALA A 168 6.82 84.87 -48.28
CA ALA A 168 7.95 84.16 -48.87
C ALA A 168 7.78 83.47 -50.24
N LEU A 169 7.34 84.23 -51.24
CA LEU A 169 7.68 84.01 -52.67
C LEU A 169 9.03 84.70 -53.01
N SER A 170 10.03 84.58 -52.14
CA SER A 170 11.32 85.29 -52.24
C SER A 170 12.50 84.40 -51.85
N HIS A 171 12.86 83.42 -52.70
CA HIS A 171 14.16 82.74 -52.61
C HIS A 171 14.67 82.21 -53.97
N ARG A 172 14.28 82.83 -55.11
CA ARG A 172 14.63 82.32 -56.45
C ARG A 172 15.67 83.14 -57.22
N THR A 173 16.48 83.98 -56.56
CA THR A 173 17.36 84.90 -57.33
C THR A 173 18.67 85.28 -56.65
N GLN A 174 19.29 84.40 -55.87
CA GLN A 174 20.60 84.70 -55.27
C GLN A 174 21.41 83.43 -55.02
N ASP A 175 22.01 82.87 -56.08
CA ASP A 175 23.31 82.15 -56.02
C ASP A 175 23.75 81.73 -57.44
N ARG A 176 23.76 82.71 -58.35
CA ARG A 176 24.41 82.58 -59.66
C ARG A 176 25.20 83.86 -59.91
N GLN A 177 26.43 83.94 -59.38
CA GLN A 177 27.61 84.55 -60.03
C GLN A 177 28.78 84.81 -59.07
N LEU A 178 29.86 84.05 -59.25
CA LEU A 178 31.29 84.42 -59.41
C LEU A 178 32.07 83.10 -59.19
N GLU A 179 32.39 82.26 -60.18
CA GLU A 179 33.41 82.39 -61.26
C GLU A 179 34.86 82.59 -60.73
N PRO A 180 35.92 82.22 -61.48
CA PRO A 180 36.62 80.92 -61.45
C PRO A 180 38.16 81.09 -61.35
N ASP A 181 38.90 79.98 -61.43
CA ASP A 181 40.33 79.80 -61.83
C ASP A 181 40.94 78.67 -60.99
N LEU A 182 41.81 77.77 -61.44
CA LEU A 182 42.33 77.28 -62.72
C LEU A 182 43.25 76.09 -62.34
N ASP A 183 43.47 75.17 -63.29
CA ASP A 183 44.58 74.20 -63.40
C ASP A 183 44.59 72.89 -62.57
N GLU A 184 44.06 71.83 -63.21
CA GLU A 184 44.73 70.59 -63.73
C GLU A 184 46.08 70.07 -63.14
N PRO A 185 46.53 68.83 -63.44
CA PRO A 185 45.84 67.65 -63.99
C PRO A 185 46.21 66.30 -63.32
N SER A 186 45.51 65.26 -63.79
CA SER A 186 45.83 63.83 -63.74
C SER A 186 47.11 63.47 -64.52
N ASP A 187 47.79 62.39 -64.10
CA ASP A 187 48.68 61.43 -64.83
C ASP A 187 49.46 60.68 -63.70
N ASP A 188 49.75 59.39 -63.67
CA ASP A 188 49.96 58.36 -64.69
C ASP A 188 49.65 56.97 -64.12
N ASP A 189 48.99 56.15 -64.93
CA ASP A 189 49.22 54.70 -65.00
C ASP A 189 50.62 54.47 -65.60
N LEU A 190 51.44 53.59 -65.00
CA LEU A 190 52.45 52.70 -65.64
C LEU A 190 53.50 52.20 -64.62
N GLU A 191 53.34 50.97 -64.11
CA GLU A 191 54.35 49.88 -64.08
C GLU A 191 53.75 48.58 -63.51
#